data_AF-A0A7W0GY78-F1
#
_entry.id   AF-A0A7W0GY78-F1
#
_cell.length_a   1.000
_cell.length_b   1.000
_cell.length_c   1.000
_cell.angle_alpha   90.00
_cell.angle_beta   90.00
_cell.angle_gamma   90.00
#
_symmetry.space_group_name_H-M   'P 1'
#
loop_
_entity.id
_entity.type
_entity.pdbx_description
1 polymer ?
#
loop_
_entity_poly.entity_id
_entity_poly.type
_entity_poly.pdbx_seq_one_letter_code
_entity_poly.pdbx_strand_id
1 'polypeptide(L)'
;VVTLPGGSDLPARVLGEDPLTDIAVLQVDQKGLPTVTAGRSTDLMIGEWVVALGNPYAYLLGNAEPTVTVGVVSATGRNILPSGDQTGLYFDMIQTDAAINPGNSGGPLTNALGEVVGINSSIFSSTGGSVGLGFAIPIERALRVADEIIRNGSVRRAWVGLEVEGAAGMRNWKSQGGVLVASVAPGGPADKAGLRRGDALVEANGRPLRNYLDWEAVKLDLHVGDAVELSVRSGRETARRRVVTGDLPTVTAEKFTVLKELELINVTPSVRAERGIRSSAGVLIFKISPGVSRATGLREGDVILAVNRSAVRSASQVADLLNVPAGEVVRIYLEREGQINFTDLVFR
;
A
#
# COMPACT_ATOMS: atom_id res chain seq x y z
N VAL A 1 -21.57 9.63 9.79
CA VAL A 1 -22.04 11.04 9.90
C VAL A 1 -20.81 11.91 10.03
N VAL A 2 -20.84 13.12 9.48
CA VAL A 2 -19.82 14.17 9.66
C VAL A 2 -20.48 15.36 10.33
N THR A 3 -19.96 15.76 11.49
CA THR A 3 -20.46 16.91 12.25
C THR A 3 -19.62 18.14 11.93
N LEU A 4 -20.24 19.22 11.48
CA LEU A 4 -19.55 20.49 11.22
C LEU A 4 -19.34 21.26 12.54
N PRO A 5 -18.41 22.25 12.60
CA PRO A 5 -18.17 23.05 13.81
C PRO A 5 -19.41 23.72 14.40
N GLY A 6 -20.41 24.05 13.57
CA GLY A 6 -21.70 24.58 14.02
C GLY A 6 -22.66 23.54 14.64
N GLY A 7 -22.23 22.28 14.79
CA GLY A 7 -23.01 21.19 15.37
C GLY A 7 -23.98 20.48 14.40
N SER A 8 -24.02 20.89 13.14
CA SER A 8 -24.88 20.25 12.14
C SER A 8 -24.30 18.93 11.66
N ASP A 9 -25.11 17.88 11.70
CA ASP A 9 -24.76 16.54 11.24
C ASP A 9 -25.10 16.32 9.77
N LEU A 10 -24.14 15.79 9.02
CA LEU A 10 -24.29 15.40 7.63
C LEU A 10 -24.18 13.89 7.48
N PRO A 11 -25.14 13.23 6.79
CA PRO A 11 -24.94 11.86 6.34
C PRO A 11 -23.70 11.78 5.45
N ALA A 12 -22.85 10.80 5.71
CA ALA A 12 -21.63 10.57 4.96
C ALA A 12 -21.55 9.12 4.53
N ARG A 13 -21.09 8.89 3.30
CA ARG A 13 -20.78 7.55 2.77
C ARG A 13 -19.27 7.39 2.62
N VAL A 14 -18.77 6.20 2.92
CA VAL A 14 -17.39 5.83 2.61
C VAL A 14 -17.31 5.57 1.10
N LEU A 15 -16.46 6.31 0.40
CA LEU A 15 -16.17 6.06 -1.01
C LEU A 15 -15.11 4.97 -1.16
N GLY A 16 -14.17 4.91 -0.24
CA GLY A 16 -13.14 3.89 -0.16
C GLY A 16 -12.12 4.21 0.94
N GLU A 17 -11.29 3.23 1.22
CA GLU A 17 -10.22 3.30 2.21
C GLU A 17 -8.97 2.61 1.67
N ASP A 18 -7.82 3.09 2.14
CA ASP A 18 -6.52 2.52 1.86
C ASP A 18 -5.78 2.26 3.18
N PRO A 19 -5.95 1.06 3.77
CA PRO A 19 -5.37 0.72 5.06
C PRO A 19 -3.84 0.81 5.09
N LEU A 20 -3.17 0.65 3.94
CA LEU A 20 -1.71 0.70 3.87
C LEU A 20 -1.16 2.12 4.05
N THR A 21 -1.93 3.14 3.66
CA THR A 21 -1.53 4.55 3.86
C THR A 21 -2.31 5.24 4.96
N ASP A 22 -3.26 4.55 5.60
CA ASP A 22 -4.15 5.10 6.64
C ASP A 22 -4.96 6.31 6.14
N ILE A 23 -5.53 6.20 4.94
CA ILE A 23 -6.37 7.25 4.33
C ILE A 23 -7.72 6.67 3.94
N ALA A 24 -8.80 7.41 4.21
CA ALA A 24 -10.13 7.10 3.72
C ALA A 24 -10.78 8.36 3.11
N VAL A 25 -11.66 8.15 2.13
CA VAL A 25 -12.43 9.22 1.52
C VAL A 25 -13.90 9.06 1.88
N LEU A 26 -14.46 10.10 2.47
CA LEU A 26 -15.87 10.20 2.77
C LEU A 26 -16.54 11.20 1.85
N GLN A 27 -17.79 10.93 1.47
CA GLN A 27 -18.62 11.88 0.73
C GLN A 27 -19.84 12.27 1.55
N VAL A 28 -20.06 13.58 1.66
CA VAL A 28 -21.28 14.19 2.20
C VAL A 28 -22.09 14.80 1.05
N ASP A 29 -23.40 14.76 1.17
CA ASP A 29 -24.31 15.33 0.17
C ASP A 29 -24.70 16.77 0.54
N GLN A 30 -23.73 17.69 0.45
CA GLN A 30 -23.95 19.12 0.66
C GLN A 30 -23.05 19.93 -0.29
N LYS A 31 -23.62 21.02 -0.84
CA LYS A 31 -22.92 21.96 -1.72
C LYS A 31 -22.54 23.23 -0.97
N GLY A 32 -21.56 23.96 -1.49
CA GLY A 32 -21.15 25.26 -0.94
C GLY A 32 -20.43 25.16 0.41
N LEU A 33 -19.87 24.00 0.74
CA LEU A 33 -19.04 23.82 1.92
C LEU A 33 -17.71 24.57 1.74
N PRO A 34 -17.16 25.18 2.81
CA PRO A 34 -15.82 25.75 2.76
C PRO A 34 -14.78 24.65 2.54
N THR A 35 -13.73 24.97 1.80
CA THR A 35 -12.62 24.06 1.51
C THR A 35 -11.31 24.66 2.00
N VAL A 36 -10.35 23.79 2.30
CA VAL A 36 -8.97 24.17 2.61
C VAL A 36 -8.13 24.25 1.33
N THR A 37 -7.05 25.02 1.36
CA THR A 37 -6.03 25.02 0.30
C THR A 37 -4.99 23.95 0.61
N ALA A 38 -4.62 23.13 -0.37
CA ALA A 38 -3.49 22.23 -0.24
C ALA A 38 -2.17 22.99 -0.43
N GLY A 39 -1.24 22.80 0.49
CA GLY A 39 0.15 23.25 0.36
C GLY A 39 1.03 22.15 -0.23
N ARG A 40 2.32 22.18 0.12
CA ARG A 40 3.29 21.15 -0.27
C ARG A 40 4.03 20.67 0.96
N SER A 41 4.02 19.36 1.24
CA SER A 41 4.84 18.81 2.31
C SER A 41 6.33 18.80 1.95
N THR A 42 6.62 18.84 0.65
CA THR A 42 7.99 18.81 0.09
C THR A 42 8.76 20.12 0.27
N ASP A 43 8.07 21.23 0.52
CA ASP A 43 8.69 22.52 0.85
C ASP A 43 9.02 22.66 2.33
N LEU A 44 8.60 21.69 3.16
CA LEU A 44 8.68 21.85 4.60
C LEU A 44 10.13 21.92 5.09
N MET A 45 10.40 22.90 5.94
CA MET A 45 11.65 23.10 6.64
C MET A 45 11.50 22.71 8.11
N ILE A 46 12.43 21.89 8.59
CA ILE A 46 12.53 21.57 10.02
C ILE A 46 12.67 22.88 10.81
N GLY A 47 11.80 23.06 11.81
CA GLY A 47 11.71 24.24 12.66
C GLY A 47 10.69 25.28 12.22
N GLU A 48 10.06 25.16 11.05
CA GLU A 48 8.97 26.06 10.68
C GLU A 48 7.69 25.77 11.48
N TRP A 49 6.85 26.79 11.62
CA TRP A 49 5.59 26.68 12.36
C TRP A 49 4.54 25.85 11.61
N VAL A 50 3.88 24.98 12.36
CA VAL A 50 2.71 24.23 11.90
C VAL A 50 1.60 24.29 12.94
N VAL A 51 0.38 24.16 12.43
CA VAL A 51 -0.84 24.16 13.23
C VAL A 51 -1.60 22.87 12.97
N ALA A 52 -1.81 22.09 14.03
CA ALA A 52 -2.61 20.88 14.00
C ALA A 52 -4.05 21.21 14.44
N LEU A 53 -5.02 20.78 13.65
CA LEU A 53 -6.44 20.94 13.94
C LEU A 53 -7.10 19.57 14.05
N GLY A 54 -8.08 19.46 14.95
CA GLY A 54 -8.84 18.23 15.16
C GLY A 54 -9.95 18.42 16.17
N ASN A 55 -10.54 17.32 16.63
CA ASN A 55 -11.50 17.36 17.74
C ASN A 55 -11.17 16.28 18.78
N PRO A 56 -10.08 16.49 19.54
CA PRO A 56 -9.61 15.52 20.52
C PRO A 56 -10.63 15.42 21.64
N TYR A 57 -11.04 14.19 21.97
CA TYR A 57 -12.02 13.94 23.03
C TYR A 57 -13.36 14.69 22.88
N ALA A 58 -13.79 14.99 21.64
CA ALA A 58 -15.06 15.67 21.33
C ALA A 58 -16.26 15.15 22.15
N TYR A 59 -16.34 13.83 22.29
CA TYR A 59 -17.38 13.11 23.02
C TYR A 59 -17.40 13.41 24.54
N LEU A 60 -16.33 13.98 25.09
CA LEU A 60 -16.21 14.38 26.49
C LEU A 60 -16.46 15.88 26.73
N LEU A 61 -16.32 16.71 25.68
CA LEU A 61 -16.32 18.18 25.82
C LEU A 61 -17.68 18.84 25.54
N GLY A 62 -18.65 18.07 25.04
CA GLY A 62 -20.05 18.52 24.91
C GLY A 62 -20.31 19.58 23.84
N ASN A 63 -19.33 19.87 22.97
CA ASN A 63 -19.50 20.71 21.78
C ASN A 63 -18.67 20.17 20.59
N ALA A 64 -18.96 20.70 19.39
CA ALA A 64 -18.33 20.27 18.14
C ALA A 64 -17.20 21.20 17.68
N GLU A 65 -16.78 22.18 18.49
CA GLU A 65 -15.75 23.13 18.10
C GLU A 65 -14.39 22.43 17.97
N PRO A 66 -13.61 22.73 16.91
CA PRO A 66 -12.30 22.11 16.73
C PRO A 66 -11.29 22.67 17.74
N THR A 67 -10.39 21.80 18.20
CA THR A 67 -9.20 22.20 18.96
C THR A 67 -8.06 22.50 18.00
N VAL A 68 -7.29 23.55 18.34
CA VAL A 68 -6.13 23.98 17.58
C VAL A 68 -4.90 23.89 18.49
N THR A 69 -3.83 23.26 18.00
CA THR A 69 -2.53 23.24 18.67
C THR A 69 -1.44 23.68 17.71
N VAL A 70 -0.43 24.36 18.22
CA VAL A 70 0.67 24.92 17.43
C VAL A 70 1.98 24.26 17.86
N GLY A 71 2.85 24.01 16.90
CA GLY A 71 4.20 23.52 17.11
C GLY A 71 5.05 23.81 15.88
N VAL A 72 6.11 23.04 15.70
CA VAL A 72 7.00 23.12 14.55
C VAL A 72 7.09 21.78 13.81
N VAL A 73 7.58 21.82 12.57
CA VAL A 73 8.06 20.60 11.90
C VAL A 73 9.32 20.14 12.63
N SER A 74 9.23 19.06 13.40
CA SER A 74 10.36 18.49 14.13
C SER A 74 11.26 17.64 13.21
N ALA A 75 10.68 16.99 12.20
CA ALA A 75 11.39 16.23 11.18
C ALA A 75 10.49 15.92 9.99
N THR A 76 11.10 15.58 8.85
CA THR A 76 10.41 15.02 7.68
C THR A 76 10.97 13.63 7.35
N GLY A 77 10.23 12.85 6.57
CA GLY A 77 10.67 11.54 6.09
C GLY A 77 10.87 10.50 7.19
N ARG A 78 9.98 10.48 8.18
CA ARG A 78 10.00 9.52 9.28
C ARG A 78 9.25 8.24 8.92
N ASN A 79 9.98 7.13 8.88
CA ASN A 79 9.38 5.80 8.83
C ASN A 79 9.20 5.29 10.27
N ILE A 80 7.96 5.00 10.64
CA ILE A 80 7.57 4.53 11.97
C ILE A 80 7.25 3.04 11.86
N LEU A 81 8.01 2.25 12.60
CA LEU A 81 7.79 0.82 12.71
C LEU A 81 6.78 0.53 13.84
N PRO A 82 5.98 -0.53 13.71
CA PRO A 82 5.15 -1.04 14.80
C PRO A 82 5.97 -1.26 16.07
N SER A 83 5.46 -0.81 17.22
CA SER A 83 6.07 -1.07 18.51
C SER A 83 5.00 -1.16 19.60
N GLY A 84 5.08 -2.21 20.44
CA GLY A 84 4.07 -2.46 21.48
C GLY A 84 2.67 -2.60 20.89
N ASP A 85 1.73 -1.79 21.39
CA ASP A 85 0.32 -1.77 20.98
C ASP A 85 0.07 -0.99 19.67
N GLN A 86 1.10 -0.40 19.05
CA GLN A 86 0.97 0.30 17.77
C GLN A 86 1.08 -0.68 16.60
N THR A 87 -0.02 -0.82 15.85
CA THR A 87 -0.18 -1.88 14.85
C THR A 87 0.09 -1.46 13.40
N GLY A 88 0.51 -0.22 13.15
CA GLY A 88 0.68 0.33 11.79
C GLY A 88 2.15 0.57 11.38
N LEU A 89 2.47 0.29 10.11
CA LEU A 89 3.66 0.81 9.45
C LEU A 89 3.31 2.16 8.84
N TYR A 90 4.00 3.22 9.26
CA TYR A 90 3.84 4.55 8.67
C TYR A 90 5.11 4.96 7.97
N PHE A 91 4.99 5.47 6.76
CA PHE A 91 6.14 5.77 5.90
C PHE A 91 6.21 7.26 5.63
N ASP A 92 7.42 7.81 5.55
CA ASP A 92 7.67 9.19 5.11
C ASP A 92 6.86 10.27 5.87
N MET A 93 6.58 10.04 7.16
CA MET A 93 5.72 10.92 7.94
C MET A 93 6.39 12.26 8.23
N ILE A 94 5.57 13.31 8.31
CA ILE A 94 5.95 14.60 8.89
C ILE A 94 5.85 14.44 10.41
N GLN A 95 6.89 14.81 11.14
CA GLN A 95 6.91 14.80 12.60
C GLN A 95 6.71 16.24 13.10
N THR A 96 5.89 16.41 14.12
CA THR A 96 5.66 17.69 14.80
C THR A 96 5.57 17.52 16.31
N ASP A 97 5.91 18.58 17.04
CA ASP A 97 5.69 18.70 18.49
C ASP A 97 4.37 19.39 18.84
N ALA A 98 3.61 19.86 17.83
CA ALA A 98 2.23 20.28 18.02
C ALA A 98 1.45 19.15 18.70
N ALA A 99 0.67 19.48 19.73
CA ALA A 99 0.02 18.44 20.52
C ALA A 99 -1.06 17.71 19.69
N ILE A 100 -0.79 16.45 19.37
CA ILE A 100 -1.72 15.52 18.73
C ILE A 100 -2.21 14.52 19.78
N ASN A 101 -3.52 14.32 19.89
CA ASN A 101 -4.14 13.36 20.81
C ASN A 101 -5.23 12.56 20.07
N PRO A 102 -5.70 11.42 20.62
CA PRO A 102 -6.87 10.73 20.10
C PRO A 102 -8.03 11.69 19.82
N GLY A 103 -8.54 11.66 18.57
CA GLY A 103 -9.54 12.58 18.03
C GLY A 103 -8.97 13.72 17.17
N ASN A 104 -7.65 13.87 17.09
CA ASN A 104 -7.01 14.69 16.04
C ASN A 104 -6.80 13.92 14.73
N SER A 105 -6.82 12.59 14.76
CA SER A 105 -6.64 11.73 13.58
C SER A 105 -7.64 12.07 12.47
N GLY A 106 -7.15 12.22 11.24
CA GLY A 106 -7.91 12.69 10.07
C GLY A 106 -8.01 14.21 9.95
N GLY A 107 -7.65 14.98 10.99
CA GLY A 107 -7.61 16.44 10.93
C GLY A 107 -6.36 16.97 10.20
N PRO A 108 -6.38 18.22 9.71
CA PRO A 108 -5.27 18.77 8.95
C PRO A 108 -4.10 19.21 9.85
N LEU A 109 -2.89 18.99 9.34
CA LEU A 109 -1.68 19.73 9.72
C LEU A 109 -1.46 20.83 8.67
N THR A 110 -1.40 22.07 9.11
CA THR A 110 -1.25 23.24 8.21
C THR A 110 0.05 23.97 8.47
N ASN A 111 0.59 24.63 7.44
CA ASN A 111 1.69 25.58 7.60
C ASN A 111 1.18 26.91 8.19
N ALA A 112 2.09 27.87 8.41
CA ALA A 112 1.74 29.19 8.96
C ALA A 112 0.77 30.01 8.09
N LEU A 113 0.57 29.65 6.81
CA LEU A 113 -0.38 30.29 5.89
C LEU A 113 -1.77 29.64 5.92
N GLY A 114 -1.95 28.55 6.69
CA GLY A 114 -3.19 27.79 6.74
C GLY A 114 -3.36 26.80 5.58
N GLU A 115 -2.31 26.56 4.79
CA GLU A 115 -2.33 25.55 3.73
C GLU A 115 -2.07 24.17 4.33
N VAL A 116 -2.84 23.16 3.93
CA VAL A 116 -2.70 21.80 4.46
C VAL A 116 -1.45 21.16 3.88
N VAL A 117 -0.53 20.78 4.76
CA VAL A 117 0.74 20.12 4.41
C VAL A 117 0.76 18.64 4.84
N GLY A 118 -0.20 18.22 5.67
CA GLY A 118 -0.41 16.80 5.97
C GLY A 118 -1.73 16.51 6.69
N ILE A 119 -1.98 15.23 6.93
CA ILE A 119 -3.13 14.72 7.67
C ILE A 119 -2.65 14.06 8.96
N ASN A 120 -3.08 14.58 10.12
CA ASN A 120 -2.74 14.02 11.43
C ASN A 120 -3.20 12.56 11.47
N SER A 121 -2.33 11.64 11.87
CA SER A 121 -2.67 10.21 11.92
C SER A 121 -2.38 9.64 13.30
N SER A 122 -1.12 9.68 13.73
CA SER A 122 -0.64 8.95 14.89
C SER A 122 0.26 9.78 15.81
N ILE A 123 0.51 9.24 17.00
CA ILE A 123 1.47 9.75 17.97
C ILE A 123 2.33 8.61 18.47
N PHE A 124 3.55 8.92 18.93
CA PHE A 124 4.32 7.99 19.74
C PHE A 124 4.11 8.34 21.22
N SER A 125 3.46 7.46 21.98
CA SER A 125 3.14 7.70 23.38
C SER A 125 3.03 6.40 24.18
N SER A 126 3.58 6.40 25.39
CA SER A 126 3.40 5.32 26.37
C SER A 126 2.17 5.48 27.25
N THR A 127 1.59 6.70 27.31
CA THR A 127 0.43 7.03 28.15
C THR A 127 -0.86 7.20 27.34
N GLY A 128 -0.76 7.22 26.01
CA GLY A 128 -1.87 7.46 25.09
C GLY A 128 -2.14 8.95 24.81
N GLY A 129 -1.43 9.87 25.46
CA GLY A 129 -1.48 11.31 25.21
C GLY A 129 -0.20 11.86 24.56
N SER A 130 -0.26 13.07 24.00
CA SER A 130 0.88 13.73 23.38
C SER A 130 2.05 13.88 24.35
N VAL A 131 3.25 13.54 23.87
CA VAL A 131 4.54 13.83 24.52
C VAL A 131 5.45 14.68 23.61
N GLY A 132 4.86 15.36 22.61
CA GLY A 132 5.60 16.13 21.60
C GLY A 132 6.14 15.29 20.44
N LEU A 133 5.57 14.11 20.20
CA LEU A 133 5.90 13.21 19.08
C LEU A 133 4.63 12.89 18.28
N GLY A 134 4.14 13.88 17.54
CA GLY A 134 3.02 13.75 16.61
C GLY A 134 3.46 13.47 15.19
N PHE A 135 2.63 12.76 14.42
CA PHE A 135 2.93 12.40 13.03
C PHE A 135 1.75 12.65 12.10
N ALA A 136 2.07 13.19 10.92
CA ALA A 136 1.11 13.45 9.86
C ALA A 136 1.56 12.83 8.54
N ILE A 137 0.57 12.33 7.79
CA ILE A 137 0.74 11.80 6.43
C ILE A 137 0.94 12.99 5.48
N PRO A 138 1.99 13.00 4.64
CA PRO A 138 2.20 14.04 3.62
C PRO A 138 0.97 14.32 2.77
N ILE A 139 0.66 15.60 2.51
CA ILE A 139 -0.54 15.98 1.75
C ILE A 139 -0.52 15.44 0.31
N GLU A 140 0.65 15.38 -0.33
CA GLU A 140 0.82 14.81 -1.66
C GLU A 140 0.36 13.34 -1.71
N ARG A 141 0.67 12.55 -0.67
CA ARG A 141 0.21 11.15 -0.56
C ARG A 141 -1.28 11.07 -0.33
N ALA A 142 -1.81 11.86 0.59
CA ALA A 142 -3.23 11.87 0.91
C ALA A 142 -4.08 12.24 -0.32
N LEU A 143 -3.68 13.26 -1.08
CA LEU A 143 -4.34 13.69 -2.31
C LEU A 143 -4.27 12.63 -3.40
N ARG A 144 -3.09 12.00 -3.61
CA ARG A 144 -2.95 10.89 -4.55
C ARG A 144 -3.93 9.76 -4.24
N VAL A 145 -3.96 9.32 -2.98
CA VAL A 145 -4.83 8.22 -2.54
C VAL A 145 -6.29 8.61 -2.70
N ALA A 146 -6.65 9.84 -2.34
CA ALA A 146 -8.00 10.35 -2.50
C ALA A 146 -8.44 10.35 -3.98
N ASP A 147 -7.59 10.83 -4.89
CA ASP A 147 -7.86 10.86 -6.33
C ASP A 147 -8.09 9.46 -6.91
N GLU A 148 -7.28 8.48 -6.50
CA GLU A 148 -7.47 7.09 -6.90
C GLU A 148 -8.79 6.51 -6.39
N ILE A 149 -9.13 6.72 -5.11
CA ILE A 149 -10.39 6.26 -4.54
C ILE A 149 -11.58 6.93 -5.22
N ILE A 150 -11.52 8.23 -5.48
CA ILE A 150 -12.60 8.98 -6.13
C ILE A 150 -12.83 8.47 -7.57
N ARG A 151 -11.77 8.17 -8.32
CA ARG A 151 -11.87 7.74 -9.72
C ARG A 151 -12.20 6.27 -9.87
N ASN A 152 -11.60 5.41 -9.05
CA ASN A 152 -11.57 3.96 -9.24
C ASN A 152 -12.27 3.18 -8.11
N GLY A 153 -12.69 3.85 -7.03
CA GLY A 153 -13.21 3.22 -5.82
C GLY A 153 -12.14 2.49 -4.98
N SER A 154 -10.89 2.50 -5.41
CA SER A 154 -9.77 1.80 -4.76
C SER A 154 -8.43 2.38 -5.24
N VAL A 155 -7.36 2.14 -4.47
CA VAL A 155 -6.02 2.62 -4.83
C VAL A 155 -5.32 1.66 -5.78
N ARG A 156 -5.05 2.09 -7.01
CA ARG A 156 -4.17 1.35 -7.91
C ARG A 156 -2.71 1.57 -7.51
N ARG A 157 -1.96 0.47 -7.39
CA ARG A 157 -0.55 0.48 -6.97
C ARG A 157 0.37 0.37 -8.17
N ALA A 158 1.33 1.30 -8.24
CA ALA A 158 2.42 1.23 -9.19
C ALA A 158 3.32 0.03 -8.89
N TRP A 159 3.68 -0.71 -9.93
CA TRP A 159 4.59 -1.83 -9.85
C TRP A 159 5.91 -1.50 -10.55
N VAL A 160 7.01 -1.60 -9.80
CA VAL A 160 8.38 -1.40 -10.31
C VAL A 160 9.01 -2.74 -10.72
N GLY A 161 8.52 -3.87 -10.19
CA GLY A 161 9.11 -5.19 -10.41
C GLY A 161 10.49 -5.33 -9.76
N LEU A 162 10.69 -4.71 -8.60
CA LEU A 162 11.95 -4.59 -7.90
C LEU A 162 11.74 -4.81 -6.40
N GLU A 163 12.41 -5.81 -5.84
CA GLU A 163 12.45 -6.07 -4.40
C GLU A 163 13.85 -5.78 -3.86
N VAL A 164 13.90 -5.21 -2.67
CA VAL A 164 15.14 -4.85 -1.97
C VAL A 164 15.34 -5.73 -0.74
N GLU A 165 16.57 -5.81 -0.24
CA GLU A 165 16.84 -6.50 1.02
C GLU A 165 16.13 -5.80 2.19
N GLY A 166 15.33 -6.57 2.93
CA GLY A 166 14.55 -6.07 4.06
C GLY A 166 15.39 -5.81 5.32
N ALA A 167 14.79 -6.03 6.50
CA ALA A 167 15.38 -5.65 7.78
C ALA A 167 16.80 -6.20 8.04
N ALA A 168 17.13 -7.40 7.54
CA ALA A 168 18.47 -7.98 7.66
C ALA A 168 19.56 -7.12 6.97
N GLY A 169 19.22 -6.41 5.89
CA GLY A 169 20.12 -5.52 5.17
C GLY A 169 20.33 -4.17 5.85
N MET A 170 19.52 -3.80 6.84
CA MET A 170 19.59 -2.48 7.49
C MET A 170 20.90 -2.19 8.21
N ARG A 171 21.66 -3.20 8.64
CA ARG A 171 22.92 -2.94 9.37
C ARG A 171 24.04 -2.43 8.46
N ASN A 172 23.95 -2.68 7.16
CA ASN A 172 25.04 -2.49 6.22
C ASN A 172 24.78 -1.38 5.19
N TRP A 173 23.64 -0.68 5.22
CA TRP A 173 23.31 0.31 4.19
C TRP A 173 24.36 1.44 4.07
N LYS A 174 24.95 1.87 5.19
CA LYS A 174 25.99 2.92 5.20
C LYS A 174 27.27 2.47 4.51
N SER A 175 27.68 1.21 4.71
CA SER A 175 28.85 0.64 4.05
C SER A 175 28.55 0.26 2.59
N GLN A 176 27.32 -0.14 2.30
CA GLN A 176 26.81 -0.50 0.97
C GLN A 176 26.31 0.70 0.16
N GLY A 177 26.36 1.91 0.72
CA GLY A 177 26.04 3.17 0.04
C GLY A 177 24.66 3.19 -0.61
N GLY A 178 23.69 2.48 -0.05
CA GLY A 178 22.34 2.31 -0.61
C GLY A 178 21.65 1.05 -0.11
N VAL A 179 20.45 0.78 -0.64
CA VAL A 179 19.64 -0.40 -0.34
C VAL A 179 19.85 -1.45 -1.43
N LEU A 180 20.28 -2.66 -1.06
CA LEU A 180 20.57 -3.71 -2.02
C LEU A 180 19.32 -4.25 -2.69
N VAL A 181 19.40 -4.47 -4.00
CA VAL A 181 18.39 -5.14 -4.81
C VAL A 181 18.45 -6.64 -4.54
N ALA A 182 17.40 -7.18 -3.94
CA ALA A 182 17.26 -8.60 -3.64
C ALA A 182 16.79 -9.39 -4.85
N SER A 183 15.84 -8.84 -5.63
CA SER A 183 15.36 -9.48 -6.85
C SER A 183 14.76 -8.47 -7.83
N VAL A 184 14.80 -8.85 -9.11
CA VAL A 184 14.19 -8.11 -10.20
C VAL A 184 13.25 -9.06 -10.94
N ALA A 185 12.01 -8.63 -11.14
CA ALA A 185 10.99 -9.42 -11.81
C ALA A 185 11.29 -9.52 -13.31
N PRO A 186 11.46 -10.72 -13.88
CA PRO A 186 11.73 -10.88 -15.31
C PRO A 186 10.63 -10.24 -16.17
N GLY A 187 11.04 -9.46 -17.18
CA GLY A 187 10.15 -8.71 -18.07
C GLY A 187 9.43 -7.52 -17.41
N GLY A 188 9.65 -7.27 -16.12
CA GLY A 188 9.09 -6.15 -15.38
C GLY A 188 9.78 -4.81 -15.68
N PRO A 189 9.27 -3.69 -15.15
CA PRO A 189 9.84 -2.37 -15.38
C PRO A 189 11.33 -2.23 -15.02
N ALA A 190 11.74 -2.70 -13.84
CA ALA A 190 13.13 -2.63 -13.43
C ALA A 190 14.07 -3.48 -14.30
N ASP A 191 13.61 -4.66 -14.74
CA ASP A 191 14.37 -5.52 -15.66
C ASP A 191 14.58 -4.83 -17.02
N LYS A 192 13.52 -4.21 -17.55
CA LYS A 192 13.58 -3.41 -18.80
C LYS A 192 14.51 -2.20 -18.68
N ALA A 193 14.64 -1.63 -17.48
CA ALA A 193 15.58 -0.56 -17.18
C ALA A 193 17.01 -1.07 -16.90
N GLY A 194 17.24 -2.39 -16.94
CA GLY A 194 18.55 -3.01 -16.80
C GLY A 194 19.05 -3.15 -15.36
N LEU A 195 18.18 -3.00 -14.36
CA LEU A 195 18.53 -3.28 -12.97
C LEU A 195 18.74 -4.78 -12.77
N ARG A 196 19.63 -5.15 -11.85
CA ARG A 196 19.93 -6.53 -11.51
C ARG A 196 20.02 -6.74 -10.01
N ARG A 197 19.85 -7.99 -9.58
CA ARG A 197 20.14 -8.41 -8.21
C ARG A 197 21.58 -8.05 -7.84
N GLY A 198 21.77 -7.51 -6.65
CA GLY A 198 23.07 -7.08 -6.13
C GLY A 198 23.43 -5.62 -6.45
N ASP A 199 22.66 -4.94 -7.30
CA ASP A 199 22.74 -3.49 -7.41
C ASP A 199 22.36 -2.83 -6.08
N ALA A 200 22.95 -1.66 -5.77
CA ALA A 200 22.55 -0.84 -4.63
C ALA A 200 21.76 0.38 -5.11
N LEU A 201 20.53 0.55 -4.63
CA LEU A 201 19.73 1.75 -4.84
C LEU A 201 20.19 2.85 -3.89
N VAL A 202 20.74 3.92 -4.42
CA VAL A 202 21.31 5.03 -3.64
C VAL A 202 20.27 6.12 -3.43
N GLU A 203 19.53 6.46 -4.49
CA GLU A 203 18.51 7.52 -4.48
C GLU A 203 17.35 7.14 -5.39
N ALA A 204 16.16 7.64 -5.08
CA ALA A 204 15.00 7.61 -5.96
C ALA A 204 14.32 8.98 -5.99
N ASN A 205 14.12 9.54 -7.19
CA ASN A 205 13.52 10.87 -7.39
C ASN A 205 14.20 11.97 -6.55
N GLY A 206 15.54 11.89 -6.42
CA GLY A 206 16.33 12.81 -5.61
C GLY A 206 16.26 12.58 -4.10
N ARG A 207 15.50 11.59 -3.62
CA ARG A 207 15.43 11.19 -2.22
C ARG A 207 16.50 10.13 -1.92
N PRO A 208 17.39 10.35 -0.93
CA PRO A 208 18.35 9.34 -0.50
C PRO A 208 17.66 8.09 0.08
N LEU A 209 18.08 6.91 -0.34
CA LEU A 209 17.58 5.63 0.14
C LEU A 209 18.55 5.04 1.16
N ARG A 210 18.18 5.12 2.43
CA ARG A 210 19.02 4.65 3.56
C ARG A 210 18.63 3.26 4.00
N ASN A 211 17.39 2.84 3.80
CA ASN A 211 16.95 1.49 4.13
C ASN A 211 15.73 1.12 3.29
N TYR A 212 15.29 -0.14 3.41
CA TYR A 212 14.13 -0.63 2.66
C TYR A 212 12.84 0.16 2.93
N LEU A 213 12.67 0.76 4.10
CA LEU A 213 11.48 1.58 4.41
C LEU A 213 11.47 2.87 3.59
N ASP A 214 12.64 3.45 3.28
CA ASP A 214 12.72 4.59 2.35
C ASP A 214 12.29 4.16 0.94
N TRP A 215 12.57 2.92 0.53
CA TRP A 215 12.08 2.38 -0.75
C TRP A 215 10.57 2.10 -0.73
N GLU A 216 10.05 1.53 0.36
CA GLU A 216 8.60 1.36 0.54
C GLU A 216 7.86 2.71 0.50
N ALA A 217 8.40 3.72 1.20
CA ALA A 217 7.89 5.09 1.17
C ALA A 217 7.79 5.63 -0.27
N VAL A 218 8.86 5.50 -1.06
CA VAL A 218 8.86 5.91 -2.46
C VAL A 218 7.76 5.20 -3.24
N LYS A 219 7.64 3.87 -3.12
CA LYS A 219 6.61 3.10 -3.83
C LYS A 219 5.18 3.55 -3.50
N LEU A 220 4.93 3.98 -2.26
CA LEU A 220 3.60 4.47 -1.84
C LEU A 220 3.21 5.80 -2.47
N ASP A 221 4.16 6.54 -3.04
CA ASP A 221 3.90 7.84 -3.67
C ASP A 221 3.79 7.74 -5.20
N LEU A 222 4.10 6.57 -5.77
CA LEU A 222 4.08 6.36 -7.23
C LEU A 222 2.68 6.07 -7.78
N HIS A 223 2.45 6.55 -8.99
CA HIS A 223 1.32 6.17 -9.85
C HIS A 223 1.77 5.17 -10.91
N VAL A 224 0.79 4.49 -11.52
CA VAL A 224 1.03 3.69 -12.72
C VAL A 224 1.39 4.62 -13.88
N GLY A 225 2.51 4.34 -14.54
CA GLY A 225 3.05 5.15 -15.65
C GLY A 225 4.06 6.23 -15.22
N ASP A 226 4.28 6.42 -13.92
CA ASP A 226 5.31 7.34 -13.43
C ASP A 226 6.71 6.89 -13.86
N ALA A 227 7.57 7.87 -14.12
CA ALA A 227 8.99 7.63 -14.33
C ALA A 227 9.76 7.86 -13.04
N VAL A 228 10.30 6.78 -12.47
CA VAL A 228 11.17 6.83 -11.30
C VAL A 228 12.61 6.99 -11.75
N GLU A 229 13.26 8.05 -11.31
CA GLU A 229 14.68 8.30 -11.54
C GLU A 229 15.47 7.67 -10.38
N LEU A 230 16.14 6.54 -10.65
CA LEU A 230 16.95 5.83 -9.68
C LEU A 230 18.43 6.11 -9.88
N SER A 231 19.14 6.46 -8.80
CA SER A 231 20.60 6.40 -8.76
C SER A 231 21.00 5.01 -8.27
N VAL A 232 21.66 4.24 -9.13
CA VAL A 232 21.96 2.82 -8.91
C VAL A 232 23.46 2.62 -8.96
N ARG A 233 24.00 1.91 -7.96
CA ARG A 233 25.41 1.53 -7.90
C ARG A 233 25.57 0.04 -8.16
N SER A 234 26.31 -0.29 -9.23
CA SER A 234 26.64 -1.66 -9.64
C SER A 234 28.15 -1.86 -9.47
N GLY A 235 28.56 -2.48 -8.36
CA GLY A 235 29.98 -2.55 -7.99
C GLY A 235 30.57 -1.18 -7.68
N ARG A 236 31.49 -0.68 -8.51
CA ARG A 236 32.14 0.64 -8.33
C ARG A 236 31.48 1.76 -9.15
N GLU A 237 30.62 1.42 -10.09
CA GLU A 237 29.99 2.39 -10.99
C GLU A 237 28.64 2.83 -10.44
N THR A 238 28.38 4.13 -10.49
CA THR A 238 27.06 4.71 -10.19
C THR A 238 26.46 5.26 -11.46
N ALA A 239 25.23 4.89 -11.77
CA ALA A 239 24.52 5.35 -12.95
C ALA A 239 23.06 5.66 -12.63
N ARG A 240 22.48 6.61 -13.38
CA ARG A 240 21.04 6.87 -13.33
C ARG A 240 20.29 5.86 -14.19
N ARG A 241 19.14 5.41 -13.70
CA ARG A 241 18.22 4.50 -14.38
C ARG A 241 16.81 5.08 -14.27
N ARG A 242 16.16 5.25 -15.42
CA ARG A 242 14.77 5.67 -15.49
C ARG A 242 13.87 4.45 -15.60
N VAL A 243 13.03 4.22 -14.59
CA VAL A 243 12.11 3.09 -14.55
C VAL A 243 10.68 3.59 -14.70
N VAL A 244 9.98 3.18 -15.74
CA VAL A 244 8.56 3.55 -15.94
C VAL A 244 7.69 2.51 -15.28
N THR A 245 6.97 2.88 -14.23
CA THR A 245 6.13 1.96 -13.46
C THR A 245 5.00 1.40 -14.33
N GLY A 246 4.62 0.16 -14.04
CA GLY A 246 3.47 -0.50 -14.66
C GLY A 246 2.37 -0.79 -13.64
N ASP A 247 1.27 -1.37 -14.10
CA ASP A 247 0.35 -2.07 -13.24
C ASP A 247 0.98 -3.34 -12.67
N LEU A 248 0.37 -3.83 -11.58
CA LEU A 248 0.60 -5.19 -11.10
C LEU A 248 0.32 -6.20 -12.23
N PRO A 249 1.23 -7.15 -12.51
CA PRO A 249 1.02 -8.24 -13.46
C PRO A 249 -0.32 -8.96 -13.31
N THR A 250 -0.80 -9.18 -12.09
CA THR A 250 -2.11 -9.80 -11.84
C THR A 250 -3.29 -8.94 -12.28
N VAL A 251 -3.16 -7.61 -12.19
CA VAL A 251 -4.19 -6.66 -12.64
C VAL A 251 -4.27 -6.61 -14.17
N THR A 252 -3.16 -6.82 -14.88
CA THR A 252 -3.14 -6.80 -16.36
C THR A 252 -3.29 -8.18 -17.00
N ALA A 253 -3.14 -9.26 -16.22
CA ALA A 253 -3.33 -10.61 -16.71
C ALA A 253 -4.74 -10.84 -17.26
N GLU A 254 -4.84 -11.73 -18.26
CA GLU A 254 -6.11 -12.22 -18.77
C GLU A 254 -6.83 -13.04 -17.67
N LYS A 255 -8.07 -12.65 -17.35
CA LYS A 255 -8.89 -13.32 -16.33
C LYS A 255 -9.80 -14.33 -17.01
N PHE A 256 -9.84 -15.53 -16.44
CA PHE A 256 -10.72 -16.61 -16.86
C PHE A 256 -11.70 -16.91 -15.73
N THR A 257 -12.98 -16.69 -15.96
CA THR A 257 -14.02 -17.02 -14.98
C THR A 257 -14.48 -18.46 -15.17
N VAL A 258 -14.31 -19.27 -14.12
CA VAL A 258 -14.79 -20.65 -14.03
C VAL A 258 -15.82 -20.72 -12.90
N LEU A 259 -16.74 -21.69 -12.94
CA LEU A 259 -17.79 -21.85 -11.91
C LEU A 259 -18.57 -20.56 -11.61
N LYS A 260 -18.68 -19.65 -12.58
CA LYS A 260 -19.32 -18.31 -12.53
C LYS A 260 -18.70 -17.30 -11.55
N GLU A 261 -17.98 -17.75 -10.53
CA GLU A 261 -17.56 -16.95 -9.38
C GLU A 261 -16.09 -17.18 -8.97
N LEU A 262 -15.32 -17.88 -9.80
CA LEU A 262 -13.90 -18.15 -9.61
C LEU A 262 -13.09 -17.53 -10.76
N GLU A 263 -12.37 -16.45 -10.52
CA GLU A 263 -11.50 -15.81 -11.50
C GLU A 263 -10.07 -16.35 -11.36
N LEU A 264 -9.56 -16.84 -12.47
CA LEU A 264 -8.26 -17.48 -12.59
C LEU A 264 -7.34 -16.67 -13.50
N ILE A 265 -6.05 -16.64 -13.18
CA ILE A 265 -5.01 -16.09 -14.05
C ILE A 265 -3.83 -17.07 -14.17
N ASN A 266 -3.18 -17.07 -15.32
CA ASN A 266 -2.00 -17.92 -15.53
C ASN A 266 -0.80 -17.38 -14.74
N VAL A 267 -0.03 -18.26 -14.10
CA VAL A 267 1.20 -17.86 -13.41
C VAL A 267 2.31 -17.65 -14.45
N THR A 268 2.65 -16.38 -14.69
CA THR A 268 3.81 -15.96 -15.47
C THR A 268 5.01 -15.66 -14.56
N PRO A 269 6.24 -15.49 -15.07
CA PRO A 269 7.39 -15.05 -14.26
C PRO A 269 7.14 -13.75 -13.48
N SER A 270 6.45 -12.79 -14.10
CA SER A 270 6.13 -11.50 -13.46
C SER A 270 5.05 -11.65 -12.38
N VAL A 271 3.99 -12.44 -12.63
CA VAL A 271 2.97 -12.79 -11.61
C VAL A 271 3.61 -13.54 -10.43
N ARG A 272 4.53 -14.45 -10.72
CA ARG A 272 5.27 -15.19 -9.71
C ARG A 272 6.08 -14.25 -8.82
N ALA A 273 6.80 -13.31 -9.41
CA ALA A 273 7.58 -12.32 -8.68
C ALA A 273 6.69 -11.37 -7.85
N GLU A 274 5.58 -10.90 -8.43
CA GLU A 274 4.61 -10.05 -7.72
C GLU A 274 4.00 -10.72 -6.50
N ARG A 275 3.59 -11.99 -6.63
CA ARG A 275 2.85 -12.72 -5.59
C ARG A 275 3.71 -13.62 -4.69
N GLY A 276 5.02 -13.64 -4.91
CA GLY A 276 5.95 -14.48 -4.13
C GLY A 276 5.71 -15.98 -4.30
N ILE A 277 5.15 -16.40 -5.45
CA ILE A 277 4.83 -17.79 -5.74
C ILE A 277 6.14 -18.59 -5.93
N ARG A 278 6.25 -19.77 -5.33
CA ARG A 278 7.45 -20.62 -5.45
C ARG A 278 7.40 -21.49 -6.69
N SER A 279 6.23 -22.00 -7.02
CA SER A 279 6.02 -22.87 -8.18
C SER A 279 6.30 -22.11 -9.48
N SER A 280 6.98 -22.80 -10.41
CA SER A 280 7.38 -22.21 -11.70
C SER A 280 6.23 -22.06 -12.69
N ALA A 281 5.14 -22.79 -12.48
CA ALA A 281 3.92 -22.78 -13.28
C ALA A 281 2.70 -23.09 -12.41
N GLY A 282 1.51 -22.84 -12.95
CA GLY A 282 0.23 -23.08 -12.30
C GLY A 282 -0.79 -22.01 -12.69
N VAL A 283 -1.92 -22.00 -11.99
CA VAL A 283 -3.01 -21.05 -12.20
C VAL A 283 -3.38 -20.43 -10.87
N LEU A 284 -3.22 -19.12 -10.75
CA LEU A 284 -3.55 -18.37 -9.54
C LEU A 284 -5.05 -18.13 -9.48
N ILE A 285 -5.64 -18.38 -8.31
CA ILE A 285 -6.98 -17.90 -7.95
C ILE A 285 -6.86 -16.42 -7.64
N PHE A 286 -7.21 -15.59 -8.62
CA PHE A 286 -7.16 -14.14 -8.51
C PHE A 286 -8.31 -13.61 -7.65
N LYS A 287 -9.52 -14.15 -7.86
CA LYS A 287 -10.71 -13.78 -7.10
C LYS A 287 -11.62 -14.99 -6.92
N ILE A 288 -12.25 -15.12 -5.76
CA ILE A 288 -13.21 -16.18 -5.50
C ILE A 288 -14.33 -15.66 -4.60
N SER A 289 -15.58 -16.00 -4.90
CA SER A 289 -16.69 -15.60 -4.03
C SER A 289 -16.60 -16.27 -2.66
N PRO A 290 -17.13 -15.63 -1.60
CA PRO A 290 -17.24 -16.26 -0.29
C PRO A 290 -18.03 -17.58 -0.31
N GLY A 291 -18.99 -17.72 -1.23
CA GLY A 291 -19.78 -18.94 -1.41
C GLY A 291 -18.92 -20.10 -1.92
N VAL A 292 -18.22 -19.90 -3.04
CA VAL A 292 -17.35 -20.92 -3.62
C VAL A 292 -16.17 -21.22 -2.69
N SER A 293 -15.58 -20.21 -2.05
CA SER A 293 -14.48 -20.41 -1.11
C SER A 293 -14.88 -21.31 0.07
N ARG A 294 -16.06 -21.08 0.68
CA ARG A 294 -16.56 -21.94 1.76
C ARG A 294 -16.89 -23.36 1.28
N ALA A 295 -17.43 -23.49 0.07
CA ALA A 295 -17.83 -24.79 -0.47
C ALA A 295 -16.62 -25.66 -0.88
N THR A 296 -15.52 -25.03 -1.30
CA THR A 296 -14.37 -25.73 -1.89
C THR A 296 -13.12 -25.75 -1.00
N GLY A 297 -13.06 -24.86 -0.01
CA GLY A 297 -11.85 -24.61 0.78
C GLY A 297 -10.74 -23.86 0.02
N LEU A 298 -10.95 -23.53 -1.26
CA LEU A 298 -10.06 -22.70 -2.06
C LEU A 298 -10.15 -21.23 -1.60
N ARG A 299 -9.07 -20.48 -1.79
CA ARG A 299 -8.93 -19.09 -1.36
C ARG A 299 -8.27 -18.25 -2.44
N GLU A 300 -8.52 -16.94 -2.39
CA GLU A 300 -7.72 -15.98 -3.14
C GLU A 300 -6.24 -16.15 -2.78
N GLY A 301 -5.38 -16.13 -3.79
CA GLY A 301 -3.94 -16.35 -3.59
C GLY A 301 -3.48 -17.81 -3.74
N ASP A 302 -4.38 -18.79 -3.73
CA ASP A 302 -4.02 -20.18 -4.02
C ASP A 302 -3.54 -20.32 -5.47
N VAL A 303 -2.49 -21.13 -5.68
CA VAL A 303 -2.02 -21.48 -7.02
C VAL A 303 -2.34 -22.94 -7.29
N ILE A 304 -3.26 -23.21 -8.20
CA ILE A 304 -3.61 -24.55 -8.65
C ILE A 304 -2.43 -25.09 -9.47
N LEU A 305 -1.87 -26.21 -9.03
CA LEU A 305 -0.73 -26.89 -9.65
C LEU A 305 -1.18 -28.10 -10.47
N ALA A 306 -2.19 -28.81 -9.99
CA ALA A 306 -2.78 -29.95 -10.69
C ALA A 306 -4.25 -30.16 -10.31
N VAL A 307 -5.02 -30.71 -11.24
CA VAL A 307 -6.37 -31.22 -11.01
C VAL A 307 -6.35 -32.72 -11.30
N ASN A 308 -6.76 -33.52 -10.34
CA ASN A 308 -6.58 -34.96 -10.27
C ASN A 308 -5.11 -35.35 -10.51
N ARG A 309 -4.81 -36.01 -11.63
CA ARG A 309 -3.45 -36.43 -12.01
C ARG A 309 -2.83 -35.54 -13.09
N SER A 310 -3.53 -34.47 -13.47
CA SER A 310 -3.16 -33.60 -14.59
C SER A 310 -2.56 -32.30 -14.06
N ALA A 311 -1.26 -32.09 -14.30
CA ALA A 311 -0.62 -30.80 -14.04
C ALA A 311 -1.25 -29.71 -14.92
N VAL A 312 -1.51 -28.54 -14.34
CA VAL A 312 -2.14 -27.43 -15.08
C VAL A 312 -1.15 -26.31 -15.33
N ARG A 313 -1.26 -25.69 -16.51
CA ARG A 313 -0.46 -24.54 -16.93
C ARG A 313 -1.29 -23.38 -17.45
N SER A 314 -2.59 -23.59 -17.67
CA SER A 314 -3.51 -22.55 -18.07
C SER A 314 -4.85 -22.64 -17.34
N ALA A 315 -5.48 -21.49 -17.16
CA ALA A 315 -6.81 -21.39 -16.57
C ALA A 315 -7.87 -22.10 -17.41
N SER A 316 -7.71 -22.16 -18.74
CA SER A 316 -8.55 -22.96 -19.62
C SER A 316 -8.49 -24.46 -19.28
N GLN A 317 -7.30 -25.01 -19.02
CA GLN A 317 -7.15 -26.41 -18.61
C GLN A 317 -7.85 -26.67 -17.27
N VAL A 318 -7.80 -25.73 -16.34
CA VAL A 318 -8.52 -25.85 -15.07
C VAL A 318 -10.03 -25.90 -15.33
N ALA A 319 -10.56 -25.02 -16.19
CA ALA A 319 -11.98 -25.01 -16.54
C ALA A 319 -12.42 -26.37 -17.13
N ASP A 320 -11.65 -26.91 -18.05
CA ASP A 320 -11.94 -28.21 -18.67
C ASP A 320 -11.89 -29.36 -17.66
N LEU A 321 -10.90 -29.36 -16.76
CA LEU A 321 -10.71 -30.42 -15.77
C LEU A 321 -11.71 -30.36 -14.60
N LEU A 322 -12.32 -29.20 -14.36
CA LEU A 322 -13.40 -29.04 -13.38
C LEU A 322 -14.78 -29.37 -13.95
N ASN A 323 -14.90 -29.57 -15.26
CA ASN A 323 -16.14 -30.00 -15.90
C ASN A 323 -16.34 -31.51 -15.75
N VAL A 324 -16.67 -31.96 -14.54
CA VAL A 324 -16.93 -33.36 -14.21
C VAL A 324 -18.42 -33.63 -13.94
N PRO A 325 -18.90 -34.87 -14.12
CA PRO A 325 -20.24 -35.26 -13.70
C PRO A 325 -20.50 -34.99 -12.21
N ALA A 326 -21.75 -34.70 -11.87
CA ALA A 326 -22.17 -34.55 -10.48
C ALA A 326 -21.88 -35.84 -9.68
N GLY A 327 -21.36 -35.67 -8.46
CA GLY A 327 -20.97 -36.77 -7.56
C GLY A 327 -19.53 -37.25 -7.74
N GLU A 328 -18.79 -36.82 -8.76
CA GLU A 328 -17.37 -37.13 -8.87
C GLU A 328 -16.52 -36.30 -7.90
N VAL A 329 -15.51 -36.95 -7.34
CA VAL A 329 -14.51 -36.32 -6.48
C VAL A 329 -13.37 -35.79 -7.34
N VAL A 330 -13.13 -34.49 -7.28
CA VAL A 330 -12.01 -33.82 -7.96
C VAL A 330 -10.98 -33.40 -6.94
N ARG A 331 -9.79 -33.98 -7.01
CA ARG A 331 -8.66 -33.57 -6.16
C ARG A 331 -7.91 -32.41 -6.79
N ILE A 332 -7.73 -31.32 -6.06
CA ILE A 332 -6.94 -30.16 -6.48
C ILE A 332 -5.66 -30.13 -5.64
N TYR A 333 -4.51 -30.14 -6.30
CA TYR A 333 -3.22 -29.85 -5.68
C TYR A 333 -2.91 -28.37 -5.87
N LEU A 334 -2.57 -27.68 -4.77
CA LEU A 334 -2.37 -26.24 -4.77
C LEU A 334 -1.16 -25.84 -3.93
N GLU A 335 -0.53 -24.73 -4.31
CA GLU A 335 0.38 -23.99 -3.44
C GLU A 335 -0.43 -22.90 -2.71
N ARG A 336 -0.26 -22.85 -1.39
CA ARG A 336 -0.77 -21.78 -0.52
C ARG A 336 0.38 -21.33 0.37
N GLU A 337 0.72 -20.04 0.31
CA GLU A 337 1.79 -19.45 1.13
C GLU A 337 3.13 -20.22 1.03
N GLY A 338 3.44 -20.74 -0.16
CA GLY A 338 4.66 -21.51 -0.42
C GLY A 338 4.65 -22.97 0.07
N GLN A 339 3.52 -23.46 0.57
CA GLN A 339 3.30 -24.87 0.94
C GLN A 339 2.38 -25.57 -0.06
N ILE A 340 2.72 -26.80 -0.42
CA ILE A 340 1.89 -27.61 -1.32
C ILE A 340 0.90 -28.43 -0.48
N ASN A 341 -0.38 -28.27 -0.78
CA ASN A 341 -1.49 -28.95 -0.15
C ASN A 341 -2.43 -29.54 -1.22
N PHE A 342 -3.46 -30.25 -0.77
CA PHE A 342 -4.57 -30.64 -1.64
C PHE A 342 -5.92 -30.42 -0.97
N THR A 343 -6.96 -30.26 -1.78
CA THR A 343 -8.37 -30.27 -1.37
C THR A 343 -9.16 -31.16 -2.31
N ASP A 344 -10.21 -31.81 -1.80
CA ASP A 344 -11.12 -32.64 -2.61
C ASP A 344 -12.46 -31.90 -2.77
N LEU A 345 -12.88 -31.71 -4.01
CA LEU A 345 -14.16 -31.09 -4.37
C LEU A 345 -15.15 -32.15 -4.78
N VAL A 346 -16.42 -31.97 -4.41
CA VAL A 346 -17.53 -32.80 -4.91
C VAL A 346 -18.59 -31.87 -5.46
N PHE A 347 -18.81 -31.95 -6.76
CA PHE A 347 -19.87 -31.19 -7.44
C PHE A 347 -21.20 -31.88 -7.16
N ARG A 348 -22.17 -31.14 -6.59
CA ARG A 348 -23.53 -31.61 -6.32
C ARG A 348 -24.51 -31.03 -7.31
#